data_AF-A0A2I1E3S9-F1
#
_entry.id   AF-A0A2I1E3S9-F1
#
_cell.length_a   1.000
_cell.length_b   1.000
_cell.length_c   1.000
_cell.angle_alpha   90.00
_cell.angle_beta   90.00
_cell.angle_gamma   90.00
#
_symmetry.space_group_name_H-M   'P 1'
#
loop_
_entity.id
_entity.type
_entity.pdbx_description
1 polymer ?
#
loop_
_entity_poly.entity_id
_entity_poly.type
_entity_poly.pdbx_seq_one_letter_code
_entity_poly.pdbx_strand_id
1 'polypeptide(L)'
;MRGLRGFRTRRYIQLEDTGFSDAQFRRPVYPIPWKSIILATILFVLGSLGIILGSLIITGVIANEEWLDRGKPFFFLGSLLFIPGAYHVGLAYYAYKGYDGYDFNQIPDW
;
A
#
# COMPACT_ATOMS: atom_id res chain seq x y z
N MET A 1 23.31 -33.04 54.55
CA MET A 1 23.58 -32.11 53.42
C MET A 1 23.58 -32.89 52.10
N ARG A 2 23.15 -32.24 51.01
CA ARG A 2 23.22 -32.63 49.58
C ARG A 2 22.06 -33.45 49.02
N GLY A 3 21.03 -32.73 48.57
CA GLY A 3 20.09 -33.21 47.57
C GLY A 3 20.74 -33.27 46.20
N LEU A 4 20.65 -34.43 45.54
CA LEU A 4 21.11 -34.64 44.18
C LEU A 4 20.08 -34.05 43.21
N ARG A 5 20.41 -32.91 42.60
CA ARG A 5 19.62 -32.34 41.51
C ARG A 5 19.85 -33.16 40.25
N GLY A 6 18.81 -33.85 39.78
CA GLY A 6 18.81 -34.50 38.47
C GLY A 6 18.97 -33.46 37.36
N PHE A 7 20.02 -33.59 36.56
CA PHE A 7 20.20 -32.80 35.34
C PHE A 7 19.14 -33.23 34.32
N ARG A 8 18.17 -32.35 34.04
CA ARG A 8 17.27 -32.52 32.90
C ARG A 8 18.03 -32.14 31.63
N THR A 9 18.49 -33.14 30.90
CA THR A 9 19.01 -32.95 29.54
C THR A 9 17.85 -32.47 28.66
N ARG A 10 17.89 -31.22 28.18
CA ARG A 10 16.95 -30.74 27.16
C ARG A 10 17.22 -31.52 25.88
N ARG A 11 16.29 -32.41 25.52
CA ARG A 11 16.30 -33.13 24.25
C ARG A 11 15.94 -32.13 23.16
N TYR A 12 16.92 -31.65 22.40
CA TYR A 12 16.66 -30.85 21.20
C TYR A 12 16.02 -31.78 20.16
N ILE A 13 14.92 -31.35 19.55
CA ILE A 13 14.30 -32.06 18.43
C ILE A 13 15.27 -31.90 17.26
N GLN A 14 15.93 -32.98 16.88
CA GLN A 14 16.72 -33.03 15.64
C GLN A 14 15.70 -33.11 14.51
N LEU A 15 15.30 -31.94 13.99
CA LEU A 15 14.55 -31.85 12.75
C LEU A 15 15.42 -32.48 11.65
N GLU A 16 14.90 -33.45 10.91
CA GLU A 16 15.58 -33.98 9.73
C GLU A 16 15.92 -32.79 8.83
N ASP A 17 17.17 -32.68 8.41
CA ASP A 17 17.62 -31.67 7.46
C ASP A 17 17.10 -32.06 6.08
N THR A 18 15.78 -31.91 5.90
CA THR A 18 15.11 -31.95 4.61
C THR A 18 15.60 -30.71 3.90
N GLY A 19 16.73 -30.84 3.21
CA GLY A 19 17.41 -29.72 2.57
C GLY A 19 16.49 -28.89 1.68
N PHE A 20 17.02 -27.78 1.21
CA PHE A 20 16.28 -26.87 0.36
C PHE A 20 15.80 -27.56 -0.94
N SER A 21 14.50 -27.52 -1.22
CA SER A 21 13.95 -27.92 -2.52
C SER A 21 13.88 -26.72 -3.47
N ASP A 22 14.13 -26.93 -4.75
CA ASP A 22 14.03 -25.87 -5.78
C ASP A 22 12.62 -25.25 -5.84
N ALA A 23 11.60 -26.00 -5.41
CA ALA A 23 10.22 -25.55 -5.38
C ALA A 23 10.00 -24.37 -4.43
N GLN A 24 10.75 -24.25 -3.33
CA GLN A 24 10.53 -23.19 -2.33
C GLN A 24 10.94 -21.79 -2.84
N PHE A 25 11.82 -21.73 -3.83
CA PHE A 25 12.32 -20.47 -4.40
C PHE A 25 11.47 -20.00 -5.58
N ARG A 26 10.50 -20.82 -6.03
CA ARG A 26 9.56 -20.41 -7.07
C ARG A 26 8.57 -19.41 -6.48
N ARG A 27 8.52 -18.22 -7.07
CA ARG A 27 7.50 -17.24 -6.71
C ARG A 27 6.12 -17.78 -7.10
N PRO A 28 5.13 -17.77 -6.18
CA PRO A 28 3.77 -18.07 -6.56
C PRO A 28 3.27 -17.05 -7.59
N VAL A 29 2.51 -17.52 -8.58
CA VAL A 29 1.90 -16.65 -9.61
C VAL A 29 0.67 -15.99 -8.99
N TYR A 30 0.71 -14.68 -8.82
CA TYR A 30 -0.43 -13.91 -8.34
C TYR A 30 -1.20 -13.29 -9.50
N PRO A 31 -2.55 -13.31 -9.48
CA PRO A 31 -3.34 -12.56 -10.43
C PRO A 31 -3.16 -11.05 -10.22
N ILE A 32 -3.33 -10.26 -11.28
CA ILE A 32 -3.31 -8.79 -11.18
C ILE A 32 -4.58 -8.33 -10.44
N PRO A 33 -4.45 -7.55 -9.33
CA PRO A 33 -5.58 -7.09 -8.53
C PRO A 33 -6.26 -5.88 -9.19
N TRP A 34 -7.02 -6.14 -10.26
CA TRP A 34 -7.66 -5.10 -11.07
C TRP A 34 -8.61 -4.21 -10.28
N LYS A 35 -9.40 -4.79 -9.38
CA LYS A 35 -10.33 -4.04 -8.52
C LYS A 35 -9.57 -2.97 -7.73
N SER A 36 -8.45 -3.38 -7.16
CA SER A 36 -7.62 -2.52 -6.33
C SER A 36 -7.00 -1.36 -7.09
N ILE A 37 -6.49 -1.66 -8.29
CA ILE A 37 -5.92 -0.65 -9.19
C ILE A 37 -7.01 0.34 -9.64
N ILE A 38 -8.22 -0.14 -9.94
CA ILE A 38 -9.32 0.72 -10.37
C ILE A 38 -9.72 1.70 -9.27
N LEU A 39 -9.93 1.25 -8.02
CA LEU A 39 -10.25 2.18 -6.92
C LEU A 39 -9.11 3.15 -6.64
N ALA A 40 -7.86 2.68 -6.61
CA ALA A 40 -6.71 3.56 -6.42
C ALA A 40 -6.68 4.66 -7.48
N THR A 41 -6.98 4.31 -8.72
CA THR A 41 -7.08 5.25 -9.85
C THR A 41 -8.24 6.24 -9.65
N ILE A 42 -9.42 5.77 -9.21
CA ILE A 42 -10.57 6.63 -8.91
C ILE A 42 -10.22 7.63 -7.78
N LEU A 43 -9.63 7.16 -6.69
CA LEU A 43 -9.19 8.01 -5.57
C LEU A 43 -8.17 9.04 -6.03
N PHE A 44 -7.20 8.62 -6.84
CA PHE A 44 -6.18 9.51 -7.40
C PHE A 44 -6.78 10.60 -8.28
N VAL A 45 -7.70 10.24 -9.19
CA VAL A 45 -8.36 11.19 -10.09
C VAL A 45 -9.26 12.15 -9.32
N LEU A 46 -10.16 11.64 -8.47
CA LEU A 46 -11.05 12.47 -7.67
C LEU A 46 -10.27 13.36 -6.68
N GLY A 47 -9.21 12.83 -6.08
CA GLY A 47 -8.32 13.58 -5.21
C GLY A 47 -7.62 14.71 -5.94
N SER A 48 -7.04 14.43 -7.11
CA SER A 48 -6.40 15.43 -7.97
C SER A 48 -7.37 16.53 -8.38
N LEU A 49 -8.58 16.16 -8.82
CA LEU A 49 -9.64 17.12 -9.18
C LEU A 49 -10.03 17.97 -7.97
N GLY A 50 -10.22 17.39 -6.79
CA GLY A 50 -10.54 18.12 -5.56
C GLY A 50 -9.46 19.12 -5.16
N ILE A 51 -8.18 18.74 -5.25
CA ILE A 51 -7.05 19.64 -4.99
C ILE A 51 -7.04 20.79 -6.01
N ILE A 52 -7.12 20.48 -7.31
CA ILE A 52 -7.10 21.50 -8.38
C ILE A 52 -8.26 22.49 -8.20
N LEU A 53 -9.48 21.98 -8.05
CA LEU A 53 -10.67 22.83 -7.88
C LEU A 53 -10.60 23.63 -6.57
N GLY A 54 -10.22 23.00 -5.46
CA GLY A 54 -10.04 23.66 -4.18
C GLY A 54 -9.01 24.79 -4.25
N SER A 55 -7.86 24.55 -4.87
CA SER A 55 -6.81 25.54 -5.09
C SER A 55 -7.28 26.71 -5.97
N LEU A 56 -7.99 26.43 -7.08
CA LEU A 56 -8.53 27.47 -7.95
C LEU A 56 -9.57 28.35 -7.25
N ILE A 57 -10.40 27.75 -6.37
CA ILE A 57 -11.37 28.51 -5.55
C ILE A 57 -10.63 29.36 -4.53
N ILE A 58 -9.71 28.80 -3.74
CA ILE A 58 -9.00 29.53 -2.67
C ILE A 58 -8.18 30.70 -3.22
N THR A 59 -7.62 30.55 -4.42
CA THR A 59 -6.84 31.61 -5.09
C THR A 59 -7.70 32.69 -5.77
N GLY A 60 -9.02 32.53 -5.79
CA GLY A 60 -9.94 33.48 -6.41
C GLY A 60 -9.91 33.46 -7.95
N VAL A 61 -9.34 32.43 -8.58
CA VAL A 61 -9.24 32.34 -10.05
C VAL A 61 -10.61 32.10 -10.68
N ILE A 62 -11.47 31.30 -10.03
CA ILE A 62 -12.80 30.92 -10.54
C ILE A 62 -13.96 31.32 -9.62
N ALA A 63 -13.68 32.02 -8.51
CA ALA A 63 -14.67 32.29 -7.46
C ALA A 63 -14.47 33.68 -6.85
N ASN A 64 -15.58 34.39 -6.58
CA ASN A 64 -15.58 35.69 -5.90
C ASN A 64 -15.26 35.52 -4.39
N GLU A 65 -14.90 36.62 -3.70
CA GLU A 65 -14.47 36.60 -2.29
C GLU A 65 -15.40 35.82 -1.34
N GLU A 66 -16.71 35.86 -1.60
CA GLU A 66 -17.73 35.16 -0.80
C GLU A 66 -17.64 33.61 -0.86
N TRP A 67 -16.92 33.07 -1.85
CA TRP A 67 -16.82 31.63 -2.11
C TRP A 67 -15.45 31.03 -1.75
N LEU A 68 -14.47 31.84 -1.37
CA LEU A 68 -13.11 31.39 -1.07
C LEU A 68 -13.08 30.36 0.07
N ASP A 69 -13.94 30.53 1.08
CA ASP A 69 -14.06 29.60 2.20
C ASP A 69 -14.58 28.21 1.78
N ARG A 70 -15.32 28.13 0.66
CA ARG A 70 -15.85 26.86 0.15
C ARG A 70 -14.79 26.01 -0.54
N GLY A 71 -13.64 26.58 -0.91
CA GLY A 71 -12.53 25.83 -1.52
C GLY A 71 -11.75 24.98 -0.53
N LYS A 72 -11.70 25.38 0.75
CA LYS A 72 -10.94 24.67 1.79
C LYS A 72 -11.39 23.20 1.94
N PRO A 73 -12.70 22.88 2.06
CA PRO A 73 -13.16 21.49 2.10
C PRO A 73 -12.72 20.65 0.88
N PHE A 74 -12.82 21.18 -0.34
CA PHE A 74 -12.38 20.46 -1.54
C PHE A 74 -10.89 20.20 -1.55
N PHE A 75 -10.08 21.17 -1.13
CA PHE A 75 -8.64 21.02 -1.03
C PHE A 75 -8.25 19.95 0.00
N PHE A 76 -8.83 19.99 1.20
CA PHE A 76 -8.56 19.02 2.25
C PHE A 76 -9.06 17.61 1.89
N LEU A 77 -10.29 17.49 1.41
CA LEU A 77 -10.85 16.20 0.99
C LEU A 77 -10.10 15.63 -0.21
N GLY A 78 -9.77 16.47 -1.19
CA GLY A 78 -8.96 16.10 -2.34
C GLY A 78 -7.60 15.56 -1.92
N SER A 79 -6.92 16.25 -0.99
CA SER A 79 -5.65 15.79 -0.42
C SER A 79 -5.76 14.44 0.27
N LEU A 80 -6.82 14.23 1.05
CA LEU A 80 -7.07 12.98 1.76
C LEU A 80 -7.29 11.79 0.81
N LEU A 81 -7.97 11.99 -0.32
CA LEU A 81 -8.18 10.96 -1.34
C LEU A 81 -6.93 10.75 -2.22
N PHE A 82 -6.20 11.82 -2.50
CA PHE A 82 -5.02 11.81 -3.36
C PHE A 82 -3.89 10.98 -2.78
N ILE A 83 -3.57 11.13 -1.49
CA ILE A 83 -2.44 10.44 -0.84
C ILE A 83 -2.51 8.91 -1.02
N PRO A 84 -3.58 8.21 -0.61
CA PRO A 84 -3.69 6.77 -0.81
C PRO A 84 -3.81 6.39 -2.30
N GLY A 85 -4.52 7.18 -3.11
CA GLY A 85 -4.64 6.93 -4.55
C GLY A 85 -3.30 6.97 -5.29
N ALA A 86 -2.52 8.03 -5.08
CA ALA A 86 -1.22 8.23 -5.70
C ALA A 86 -0.22 7.14 -5.30
N TYR A 87 -0.22 6.76 -4.02
CA TYR A 87 0.63 5.67 -3.52
C TYR A 87 0.35 4.35 -4.25
N HIS A 88 -0.91 3.92 -4.32
CA HIS A 88 -1.26 2.64 -4.92
C HIS A 88 -1.14 2.64 -6.45
N VAL A 89 -1.46 3.75 -7.12
CA VAL A 89 -1.23 3.92 -8.57
C VAL A 89 0.28 3.85 -8.88
N GLY A 90 1.12 4.51 -8.09
CA GLY A 90 2.57 4.46 -8.23
C GLY A 90 3.11 3.04 -8.02
N LEU A 91 2.67 2.36 -6.97
CA LEU A 91 3.04 0.97 -6.69
C LEU A 91 2.67 0.04 -7.86
N ALA A 92 1.43 0.16 -8.38
CA ALA A 92 0.97 -0.60 -9.53
C ALA A 92 1.76 -0.28 -10.81
N TYR A 93 2.17 0.98 -11.00
CA TYR A 93 2.99 1.40 -12.13
C TYR A 93 4.40 0.77 -12.09
N TYR A 94 5.04 0.76 -10.91
CA TYR A 94 6.36 0.14 -10.76
C TYR A 94 6.29 -1.38 -10.89
N ALA A 95 5.24 -2.02 -10.37
CA ALA A 95 4.99 -3.45 -10.56
C ALA A 95 4.74 -3.78 -12.05
N TYR A 96 3.98 -2.95 -12.77
CA TYR A 96 3.75 -3.11 -14.21
C TYR A 96 5.03 -3.00 -15.04
N LYS A 97 5.94 -2.08 -14.66
CA LYS A 97 7.25 -1.92 -15.31
C LYS A 97 8.26 -3.01 -14.92
N GLY A 98 7.97 -3.85 -13.94
CA GLY A 98 8.87 -4.91 -13.48
C GLY A 98 10.12 -4.39 -12.76
N TYR A 99 10.02 -3.27 -12.05
CA TYR A 99 11.14 -2.81 -11.21
C TYR A 99 11.39 -3.79 -10.06
N ASP A 100 12.67 -4.04 -9.76
CA ASP A 100 13.06 -4.92 -8.66
C ASP A 100 12.48 -4.42 -7.33
N GLY A 101 11.86 -5.34 -6.58
CA GLY A 101 11.21 -5.05 -5.30
C GLY A 101 9.74 -4.64 -5.39
N TYR A 102 9.18 -4.47 -6.59
CA TYR A 102 7.77 -4.16 -6.82
C TYR A 102 7.05 -5.36 -7.41
N ASP A 103 5.94 -5.75 -6.80
CA ASP A 103 5.15 -6.89 -7.23
C ASP A 103 3.67 -6.61 -6.94
N PHE A 104 2.78 -7.12 -7.79
CA PHE A 104 1.34 -6.96 -7.61
C PHE A 104 0.85 -7.63 -6.32
N ASN A 105 1.60 -8.59 -5.76
CA ASN A 105 1.30 -9.21 -4.47
C ASN A 105 1.37 -8.24 -3.27
N GLN A 106 1.99 -7.07 -3.44
CA GLN A 106 2.05 -6.02 -2.42
C GLN A 106 0.79 -5.15 -2.41
N ILE A 107 -0.06 -5.25 -3.44
CA ILE A 107 -1.34 -4.55 -3.53
C ILE A 107 -2.39 -5.44 -2.86
N PRO A 108 -3.10 -4.96 -1.83
CA PRO A 108 -4.16 -5.73 -1.20
C PRO A 108 -5.28 -6.07 -2.21
N ASP A 109 -5.77 -7.30 -2.17
CA ASP A 109 -6.93 -7.76 -2.95
C ASP A 109 -8.18 -7.59 -2.08
N TRP A 110 -9.02 -6.59 -2.38
CA TRP A 110 -10.26 -6.28 -1.67
C TRP A 110 -11.46 -6.17 -2.62
#